data_AF-W2Q2S1-F1
#
_entry.id   AF-W2Q2S1-F1
#
_cell.length_a   1.000
_cell.length_b   1.000
_cell.length_c   1.000
_cell.angle_alpha   90.00
_cell.angle_beta   90.00
_cell.angle_gamma   90.00
#
_symmetry.space_group_name_H-M   'P 1'
#
loop_
_entity.id
_entity.type
_entity.pdbx_description
1 polymer ?
#
loop_
_entity_poly.entity_id
_entity_poly.type
_entity_poly.pdbx_seq_one_letter_code
_entity_poly.pdbx_strand_id
1 'polypeptide(L)'
;MVDDVQEFTLLRRSSLASGVGHLLVKTKPQAAECEGTENRVAEGVVATDLVGHHRSFDGLRIILVSMVTTCLGWTVWLLLLNIAPNNMVNRIMDTSNLESGSFWQFVDLPLPIYGLAIFGLTIIGLGYSFVLIKLIWKRAHSRVLPETGALVRIHAFSAGVVDAIRRVATDRTSSRSLSSAASLVSSLASSESIARKRLNLCMKLVDLMIELVMLLQILEDGLPIVLVAVFTVIVAANAVWCALVMLLPLKQTVLVENLIDLIFDLLIAVGYPMILVCYCLSAFKFDRAKLMINQAVFPQGWLEQSASTIADPVQTVVIYKTLNSLRISSIFNFFTRMGINITLWLKCQRLMNLMENPRRQSSSVYPRHCRLAASSLVAFAIFVIIYVEESTRTSAVACHPHPECVINARRWLMLDSLTQCPCLALIDNNIAPKTYSEWMDPKDITAKVAHLATMGLLQIVQLTNRKLEVLPEELRGCTDMRYLSLVYTHTQTFPVWIHELTQLEYL
;
A
#
# COMPACT_ATOMS: atom_id res chain seq x y z
N MET A 1 62.26 34.50 -23.91
CA MET A 1 61.62 35.80 -24.16
C MET A 1 60.47 35.88 -23.17
N VAL A 2 60.70 36.45 -21.97
CA VAL A 2 60.65 37.91 -21.68
C VAL A 2 59.16 38.28 -21.60
N ASP A 3 58.53 38.68 -20.49
CA ASP A 3 58.95 39.38 -19.25
C ASP A 3 57.82 39.20 -18.19
N ASP A 4 58.10 38.95 -16.89
CA ASP A 4 58.34 39.90 -15.77
C ASP A 4 57.06 40.68 -15.33
N VAL A 5 56.76 41.07 -14.08
CA VAL A 5 57.40 41.07 -12.73
C VAL A 5 56.34 41.64 -11.77
N GLN A 6 56.23 41.16 -10.53
CA GLN A 6 56.37 42.04 -9.34
C GLN A 6 56.57 41.27 -8.03
N GLU A 7 57.76 41.51 -7.50
CA GLU A 7 58.35 41.17 -6.20
C GLU A 7 57.74 42.01 -5.06
N PHE A 8 57.75 41.49 -3.83
CA PHE A 8 58.36 42.19 -2.68
C PHE A 8 58.65 41.22 -1.53
N THR A 9 59.92 40.91 -1.37
CA THR A 9 60.58 40.30 -0.19
C THR A 9 60.66 41.26 1.00
N LEU A 10 60.82 40.75 2.22
CA LEU A 10 61.97 41.10 3.11
C LEU A 10 62.03 40.23 4.40
N LEU A 11 63.09 39.40 4.47
CA LEU A 11 64.04 39.11 5.58
C LEU A 11 63.53 38.63 6.96
N ARG A 12 63.88 37.41 7.42
CA ARG A 12 65.19 36.94 7.96
C ARG A 12 65.55 37.58 9.32
N ARG A 13 65.55 36.83 10.42
CA ARG A 13 66.74 36.17 11.03
C ARG A 13 66.44 35.61 12.43
N SER A 14 67.05 34.46 12.68
CA SER A 14 67.24 33.70 13.92
C SER A 14 67.91 34.45 15.09
N SER A 15 67.62 34.07 16.33
CA SER A 15 68.62 33.94 17.39
C SER A 15 68.20 32.96 18.49
N LEU A 16 69.13 32.06 18.82
CA LEU A 16 69.15 31.07 19.89
C LEU A 16 69.45 31.67 21.29
N ALA A 17 69.16 30.85 22.29
CA ALA A 17 69.86 30.64 23.57
C ALA A 17 69.55 31.54 24.79
N SER A 18 69.11 30.92 25.90
CA SER A 18 69.99 30.55 27.05
C SER A 18 69.26 30.58 28.42
N GLY A 19 69.60 29.61 29.29
CA GLY A 19 69.54 29.67 30.78
C GLY A 19 68.19 29.37 31.43
N VAL A 20 67.91 28.22 32.06
CA VAL A 20 68.45 27.62 33.31
C VAL A 20 68.24 28.51 34.55
N GLY A 21 67.49 28.00 35.56
CA GLY A 21 67.68 28.39 36.97
C GLY A 21 66.43 28.55 37.86
N HIS A 22 66.01 27.45 38.49
CA HIS A 22 65.43 27.30 39.84
C HIS A 22 65.24 28.55 40.73
N LEU A 23 64.06 28.73 41.36
CA LEU A 23 63.84 28.54 42.83
C LEU A 23 62.38 28.76 43.28
N LEU A 24 61.97 27.95 44.27
CA LEU A 24 60.74 27.98 45.06
C LEU A 24 60.54 29.30 45.84
N VAL A 25 59.32 29.85 45.80
CA VAL A 25 58.73 30.56 46.96
C VAL A 25 57.26 30.17 47.09
N LYS A 26 56.94 29.62 48.27
CA LYS A 26 55.63 29.20 48.74
C LYS A 26 54.95 30.38 49.43
N THR A 27 53.84 30.88 48.88
CA THR A 27 52.88 31.72 49.62
C THR A 27 51.45 31.46 49.13
N LYS A 28 50.64 30.82 49.98
CA LYS A 28 49.18 30.94 50.10
C LYS A 28 48.96 31.74 51.40
N PRO A 29 47.89 32.54 51.64
CA PRO A 29 46.55 32.53 51.04
C PRO A 29 45.95 33.91 50.67
N GLN A 30 44.92 33.92 49.82
CA GLN A 30 43.62 34.54 50.16
C GLN A 30 42.57 34.20 49.09
N ALA A 31 41.38 33.87 49.57
CA ALA A 31 40.21 33.50 48.81
C ALA A 31 39.59 34.72 48.12
N ALA A 32 39.18 34.55 46.86
CA ALA A 32 38.23 35.42 46.19
C ALA A 32 37.31 34.52 45.34
N GLU A 33 36.02 34.53 45.67
CA GLU A 33 34.93 33.96 44.90
C GLU A 33 34.96 34.47 43.45
N CYS A 34 35.02 33.54 42.50
CA CYS A 34 34.60 33.73 41.12
C CYS A 34 34.03 32.39 40.63
N GLU A 35 32.91 31.98 41.24
CA GLU A 35 32.11 30.84 40.79
C GLU A 35 30.71 31.39 40.51
N GLY A 36 30.32 31.52 39.23
CA GLY A 36 28.98 32.03 38.93
C GLY A 36 28.59 32.26 37.48
N THR A 37 29.52 32.32 36.52
CA THR A 37 29.15 32.77 35.16
C THR A 37 29.33 31.72 34.06
N GLU A 38 30.12 30.67 34.28
CA GLU A 38 30.36 29.63 33.26
C GLU A 38 29.27 28.52 33.29
N ASN A 39 28.74 28.19 34.47
CA ASN A 39 27.69 27.17 34.62
C ASN A 39 26.32 27.62 34.05
N ARG A 40 26.00 28.92 34.05
CA ARG A 40 24.71 29.40 33.50
C ARG A 40 24.65 29.39 31.97
N VAL A 41 25.79 29.53 31.30
CA VAL A 41 25.86 29.43 29.83
C VAL A 41 25.82 27.97 29.40
N ALA A 42 26.50 27.07 30.12
CA ALA A 42 26.43 25.63 29.89
C ALA A 42 25.03 25.05 30.21
N GLU A 43 24.41 25.43 31.33
CA GLU A 43 23.02 25.04 31.66
C GLU A 43 22.01 25.66 30.70
N GLY A 44 22.23 26.90 30.24
CA GLY A 44 21.39 27.54 29.24
C GLY A 44 21.42 26.84 27.89
N VAL A 45 22.61 26.45 27.41
CA VAL A 45 22.80 25.71 26.14
C VAL A 45 22.25 24.28 26.26
N VAL A 46 22.51 23.58 27.37
CA VAL A 46 21.98 22.23 27.63
C VAL A 46 20.46 22.25 27.81
N ALA A 47 19.89 23.28 28.45
CA ALA A 47 18.45 23.45 28.59
C ALA A 47 17.79 23.81 27.25
N THR A 48 18.41 24.65 26.40
CA THR A 48 17.89 24.91 25.05
C THR A 48 17.97 23.69 24.15
N ASP A 49 19.02 22.87 24.26
CA ASP A 49 19.12 21.60 23.53
C ASP A 49 18.13 20.55 24.08
N LEU A 50 17.92 20.46 25.40
CA LEU A 50 16.89 19.59 25.99
C LEU A 50 15.48 20.04 25.59
N VAL A 51 15.19 21.34 25.62
CA VAL A 51 13.89 21.91 25.23
C VAL A 51 13.64 21.75 23.74
N GLY A 52 14.66 21.94 22.89
CA GLY A 52 14.60 21.67 21.45
C GLY A 52 14.38 20.18 21.14
N HIS A 53 15.09 19.30 21.85
CA HIS A 53 14.94 17.85 21.73
C HIS A 53 13.54 17.40 22.18
N HIS A 54 13.05 17.88 23.34
CA HIS A 54 11.72 17.55 23.86
C HIS A 54 10.59 18.03 22.93
N ARG A 55 10.70 19.25 22.39
CA ARG A 55 9.73 19.83 21.44
C ARG A 55 9.71 19.07 20.10
N SER A 56 10.86 18.53 19.65
CA SER A 56 10.95 17.68 18.45
C SER A 56 10.27 16.31 18.61
N PHE A 57 10.33 15.71 19.80
CA PHE A 57 9.67 14.41 20.05
C PHE A 57 8.16 14.53 20.18
N ASP A 58 7.65 15.65 20.71
CA ASP A 58 6.22 15.91 20.80
C ASP A 58 5.56 16.06 19.41
N GLY A 59 6.20 16.77 18.49
CA GLY A 59 5.74 16.87 17.10
C GLY A 59 5.67 15.50 16.40
N LEU A 60 6.72 14.69 16.55
CA LEU A 60 6.76 13.34 15.99
C LEU A 60 5.68 12.41 16.60
N ARG A 61 5.41 12.52 17.91
CA ARG A 61 4.32 11.77 18.55
C ARG A 61 2.96 12.14 17.94
N ILE A 62 2.72 13.43 17.70
CA ILE A 62 1.46 13.88 17.07
C ILE A 62 1.33 13.31 15.66
N ILE A 63 2.40 13.34 14.87
CA ILE A 63 2.42 12.74 13.53
C ILE A 63 2.07 11.25 13.62
N LEU A 64 2.69 10.50 14.53
CA LEU A 64 2.42 9.06 14.68
C LEU A 64 1.00 8.76 15.15
N VAL A 65 0.46 9.54 16.09
CA VAL A 65 -0.94 9.43 16.51
C VAL A 65 -1.87 9.66 15.32
N SER A 66 -1.62 10.70 14.51
CA SER A 66 -2.41 10.99 13.31
C SER A 66 -2.34 9.85 12.29
N MET A 67 -1.15 9.31 12.02
CA MET A 67 -0.94 8.18 11.11
C MET A 67 -1.72 6.95 11.58
N VAL A 68 -1.52 6.52 12.83
CA VAL A 68 -2.18 5.31 13.39
C VAL A 68 -3.69 5.47 13.45
N THR A 69 -4.19 6.67 13.76
CA THR A 69 -5.64 6.96 13.74
C THR A 69 -6.20 6.83 12.33
N THR A 70 -5.48 7.33 11.33
CA THR A 70 -5.87 7.19 9.91
C THR A 70 -5.87 5.71 9.49
N CYS A 71 -4.86 4.92 9.89
CA CYS A 71 -4.81 3.47 9.65
C CYS A 71 -5.99 2.74 10.29
N LEU A 72 -6.35 3.11 11.53
CA LEU A 72 -7.47 2.50 12.24
C LEU A 72 -8.79 2.81 11.55
N GLY A 73 -9.03 4.09 11.22
CA GLY A 73 -10.23 4.51 10.48
C GLY A 73 -10.35 3.81 9.14
N TRP A 74 -9.24 3.67 8.40
CA TRP A 74 -9.23 2.95 7.13
C TRP A 74 -9.47 1.45 7.28
N THR A 75 -8.85 0.81 8.27
CA THR A 75 -9.08 -0.61 8.57
C THR A 75 -10.54 -0.88 8.90
N VAL A 76 -11.18 0.00 9.68
CA VAL A 76 -12.61 -0.09 10.00
C VAL A 76 -13.45 0.10 8.74
N TRP A 77 -13.10 1.05 7.87
CA TRP A 77 -13.81 1.25 6.61
C TRP A 77 -13.70 0.02 5.68
N LEU A 78 -12.51 -0.57 5.54
CA LEU A 78 -12.32 -1.81 4.78
C LEU A 78 -13.09 -2.99 5.39
N LEU A 79 -13.17 -3.08 6.73
CA LEU A 79 -13.96 -4.09 7.40
C LEU A 79 -15.45 -3.96 7.01
N LEU A 80 -15.99 -2.74 7.07
CA LEU A 80 -17.36 -2.47 6.64
C LEU A 80 -17.58 -2.76 5.15
N LEU A 81 -16.60 -2.45 4.29
CA LEU A 81 -16.67 -2.76 2.85
C LEU A 81 -16.78 -4.26 2.58
N ASN A 82 -16.12 -5.11 3.39
CA ASN A 82 -16.22 -6.57 3.25
C ASN A 82 -17.52 -7.13 3.85
N ILE A 83 -18.08 -6.49 4.88
CA ILE A 83 -19.34 -6.91 5.54
C ILE A 83 -20.58 -6.52 4.71
N ALA A 84 -20.64 -5.28 4.24
CA ALA A 84 -21.81 -4.72 3.56
C ALA A 84 -21.36 -3.88 2.36
N PRO A 85 -20.86 -4.53 1.28
CA PRO A 85 -20.23 -3.83 0.16
C PRO A 85 -21.18 -2.85 -0.54
N ASN A 86 -22.41 -3.28 -0.84
CA ASN A 86 -23.40 -2.41 -1.51
C ASN A 86 -23.74 -1.18 -0.66
N ASN A 87 -23.99 -1.34 0.64
CA ASN A 87 -24.31 -0.21 1.51
C ASN A 87 -23.13 0.79 1.59
N MET A 88 -21.92 0.28 1.79
CA MET A 88 -20.72 1.12 1.88
C MET A 88 -20.41 1.85 0.58
N VAL A 89 -20.50 1.17 -0.56
CA VAL A 89 -20.25 1.79 -1.86
C VAL A 89 -21.37 2.77 -2.22
N ASN A 90 -22.63 2.44 -1.95
CA ASN A 90 -23.73 3.37 -2.22
C ASN A 90 -23.63 4.65 -1.39
N ARG A 91 -23.20 4.54 -0.14
CA ARG A 91 -23.01 5.70 0.73
C ARG A 91 -21.86 6.58 0.25
N ILE A 92 -20.76 5.99 -0.21
CA ILE A 92 -19.60 6.79 -0.67
C ILE A 92 -19.84 7.40 -2.03
N MET A 93 -20.50 6.69 -2.95
CA MET A 93 -20.78 7.13 -4.32
C MET A 93 -22.06 7.99 -4.43
N ASP A 94 -22.76 8.24 -3.32
CA ASP A 94 -24.04 8.96 -3.29
C ASP A 94 -25.11 8.32 -4.22
N THR A 95 -25.19 6.99 -4.16
CA THR A 95 -26.12 6.16 -4.95
C THR A 95 -27.10 5.36 -4.08
N SER A 96 -27.28 5.71 -2.80
CA SER A 96 -28.18 5.00 -1.88
C SER A 96 -29.64 4.98 -2.33
N ASN A 97 -30.08 6.04 -3.02
CA ASN A 97 -31.45 6.18 -3.49
C ASN A 97 -31.67 5.53 -4.86
N LEU A 98 -30.61 5.02 -5.48
CA LEU A 98 -30.70 4.35 -6.78
C LEU A 98 -31.04 2.88 -6.55
N GLU A 99 -32.11 2.42 -7.21
CA GLU A 99 -32.55 1.01 -7.20
C GLU A 99 -32.64 0.42 -5.79
N SER A 100 -33.17 1.19 -4.84
CA SER A 100 -33.31 0.74 -3.44
C SER A 100 -32.00 0.25 -2.79
N GLY A 101 -30.86 0.77 -3.25
CA GLY A 101 -29.54 0.40 -2.74
C GLY A 101 -28.91 -0.83 -3.41
N SER A 102 -29.44 -1.32 -4.53
CA SER A 102 -28.84 -2.43 -5.30
C SER A 102 -28.05 -2.00 -6.53
N PHE A 103 -27.84 -0.70 -6.76
CA PHE A 103 -27.23 -0.17 -7.99
C PHE A 103 -25.89 -0.83 -8.40
N TRP A 104 -24.97 -1.06 -7.47
CA TRP A 104 -23.64 -1.62 -7.79
C TRP A 104 -23.57 -3.15 -7.82
N GLN A 105 -24.59 -3.83 -7.28
CA GLN A 105 -24.71 -5.30 -7.30
C GLN A 105 -23.45 -6.08 -6.85
N PHE A 106 -22.75 -5.60 -5.82
CA PHE A 106 -21.65 -6.39 -5.24
C PHE A 106 -22.19 -7.68 -4.63
N VAL A 107 -21.67 -8.82 -5.08
CA VAL A 107 -22.00 -10.12 -4.48
C VAL A 107 -21.17 -10.40 -3.25
N ASP A 108 -21.77 -11.10 -2.30
CA ASP A 108 -21.13 -11.53 -1.06
C ASP A 108 -19.99 -12.53 -1.33
N LEU A 109 -18.94 -12.45 -0.53
CA LEU A 109 -17.80 -13.37 -0.67
C LEU A 109 -18.19 -14.79 -0.25
N PRO A 110 -17.53 -15.82 -0.82
CA PRO A 110 -17.61 -17.17 -0.28
C PRO A 110 -17.29 -17.19 1.22
N LEU A 111 -18.08 -17.94 1.99
CA LEU A 111 -18.00 -18.02 3.46
C LEU A 111 -16.56 -18.14 4.03
N PRO A 112 -15.65 -18.99 3.49
CA PRO A 112 -14.28 -19.08 4.02
C PRO A 112 -13.46 -17.80 3.81
N ILE A 113 -13.62 -17.14 2.66
CA ILE A 113 -12.88 -15.91 2.34
C ILE A 113 -13.43 -14.74 3.17
N TYR A 114 -14.76 -14.66 3.29
CA TYR A 114 -15.45 -13.70 4.15
C TYR A 114 -14.96 -13.79 5.61
N GLY A 115 -14.92 -15.01 6.17
CA GLY A 115 -14.43 -15.24 7.54
C GLY A 115 -12.97 -14.84 7.74
N LEU A 116 -12.10 -15.17 6.78
CA LEU A 116 -10.69 -14.77 6.79
C LEU A 116 -10.53 -13.26 6.77
N ALA A 117 -11.24 -12.57 5.87
CA ALA A 117 -11.18 -11.12 5.72
C ALA A 117 -11.53 -10.38 7.03
N ILE A 118 -12.65 -10.77 7.66
CA ILE A 118 -13.11 -10.16 8.91
C ILE A 118 -12.13 -10.43 10.04
N PHE A 119 -11.71 -11.68 10.20
CA PHE A 119 -10.77 -12.07 11.25
C PHE A 119 -9.45 -11.30 11.15
N GLY A 120 -8.86 -11.25 9.95
CA GLY A 120 -7.61 -10.55 9.69
C GLY A 120 -7.70 -9.04 9.93
N LEU A 121 -8.72 -8.37 9.39
CA LEU A 121 -8.92 -6.94 9.57
C LEU A 121 -9.21 -6.57 11.03
N THR A 122 -9.91 -7.44 11.77
CA THR A 122 -10.16 -7.24 13.21
C THR A 122 -8.86 -7.30 14.01
N ILE A 123 -7.99 -8.28 13.74
CA ILE A 123 -6.68 -8.39 14.39
C ILE A 123 -5.83 -7.15 14.12
N ILE A 124 -5.78 -6.69 12.86
CA ILE A 124 -5.05 -5.47 12.48
C ILE A 124 -5.62 -4.25 13.23
N GLY A 125 -6.95 -4.11 13.28
CA GLY A 125 -7.62 -3.02 14.00
C GLY A 125 -7.30 -3.02 15.49
N LEU A 126 -7.27 -4.18 16.14
CA LEU A 126 -6.82 -4.32 17.54
C LEU A 126 -5.34 -3.95 17.70
N GLY A 127 -4.49 -4.35 16.75
CA GLY A 127 -3.07 -4.00 16.71
C GLY A 127 -2.83 -2.49 16.66
N TYR A 128 -3.54 -1.77 15.78
CA TYR A 128 -3.49 -0.31 15.71
C TYR A 128 -4.09 0.36 16.94
N SER A 129 -5.18 -0.18 17.48
CA SER A 129 -5.78 0.33 18.73
C SER A 129 -4.80 0.22 19.91
N PHE A 130 -4.09 -0.90 20.03
CA PHE A 130 -3.04 -1.09 21.04
C PHE A 130 -1.91 -0.05 20.91
N VAL A 131 -1.43 0.19 19.70
CA VAL A 131 -0.41 1.23 19.42
C VAL A 131 -0.92 2.61 19.80
N LEU A 132 -2.16 2.94 19.43
CA LEU A 132 -2.77 4.24 19.71
C LEU A 132 -2.94 4.48 21.22
N ILE A 133 -3.43 3.48 21.96
CA ILE A 133 -3.56 3.54 23.43
C ILE A 133 -2.19 3.77 24.07
N LYS A 134 -1.16 3.03 23.63
CA LYS A 134 0.21 3.19 24.14
C LYS A 134 0.75 4.62 23.90
N LEU A 135 0.48 5.20 22.73
CA LEU A 135 0.88 6.58 22.40
C LEU A 135 0.17 7.62 23.26
N ILE A 136 -1.13 7.47 23.49
CA ILE A 136 -1.96 8.43 24.24
C ILE A 136 -1.67 8.36 25.74
N TRP A 137 -1.69 7.15 26.32
CA TRP A 137 -1.51 6.96 27.77
C TRP A 137 -0.15 7.48 28.24
N LYS A 138 0.88 7.32 27.43
CA LYS A 138 2.21 7.83 27.74
C LYS A 138 2.29 9.36 27.76
N ARG A 139 1.53 10.07 26.91
CA ARG A 139 1.45 11.54 26.94
C ARG A 139 0.78 12.03 28.21
N ALA A 140 -0.26 11.33 28.67
CA ALA A 140 -0.94 11.64 29.93
C ALA A 140 0.00 11.44 31.14
N HIS A 141 0.76 10.34 31.16
CA HIS A 141 1.68 10.04 32.27
C HIS A 141 2.95 10.91 32.27
N SER A 142 3.46 11.37 31.12
CA SER A 142 4.59 12.31 31.09
C SER A 142 4.23 13.72 31.59
N ARG A 143 2.94 14.08 31.68
CA ARG A 143 2.46 15.37 32.22
C ARG A 143 2.17 15.32 33.73
N VAL A 144 2.21 14.14 34.36
CA VAL A 144 1.82 13.92 35.76
C VAL A 144 2.84 12.96 36.41
N LEU A 145 3.77 13.49 37.22
CA LEU A 145 4.71 12.73 38.06
C LEU A 145 4.00 12.25 39.36
N PRO A 146 4.49 11.28 40.18
CA PRO A 146 5.48 10.21 40.02
C PRO A 146 4.85 8.79 39.93
N GLU A 147 5.71 7.79 39.73
CA GLU A 147 5.39 6.35 39.68
C GLU A 147 4.37 5.90 40.73
N THR A 148 3.31 5.23 40.27
CA THR A 148 2.48 4.37 41.11
C THR A 148 2.43 2.96 40.52
N GLY A 149 2.55 1.97 41.40
CA GLY A 149 2.82 0.54 41.14
C GLY A 149 1.83 -0.25 40.28
N ALA A 150 0.95 0.42 39.52
CA ALA A 150 0.08 -0.20 38.53
C ALA A 150 0.87 -0.70 37.30
N LEU A 151 1.94 0.00 36.90
CA LEU A 151 2.74 -0.36 35.74
C LEU A 151 3.59 -1.62 35.96
N VAL A 152 4.03 -1.88 37.21
CA VAL A 152 4.67 -3.14 37.61
C VAL A 152 3.71 -4.32 37.43
N ARG A 153 2.42 -4.13 37.73
CA ARG A 153 1.39 -5.17 37.65
C ARG A 153 1.01 -5.51 36.20
N ILE A 154 0.94 -4.51 35.32
CA ILE A 154 0.68 -4.70 33.88
C ILE A 154 1.91 -5.32 33.17
N HIS A 155 3.12 -4.89 33.53
CA HIS A 155 4.36 -5.48 33.00
C HIS A 155 4.52 -6.93 33.47
N ALA A 156 4.20 -7.24 34.74
CA ALA A 156 4.18 -8.60 35.27
C ALA A 156 3.12 -9.51 34.61
N PHE A 157 1.95 -8.98 34.28
CA PHE A 157 0.92 -9.72 33.54
C PHE A 157 1.36 -10.01 32.10
N SER A 158 1.95 -9.03 31.41
CA SER A 158 2.50 -9.24 30.06
C SER A 158 3.66 -10.22 30.05
N ALA A 159 4.52 -10.20 31.07
CA ALA A 159 5.59 -11.17 31.26
C ALA A 159 5.02 -12.57 31.54
N GLY A 160 3.98 -12.68 32.38
CA GLY A 160 3.31 -13.95 32.68
C GLY A 160 2.61 -14.58 31.47
N VAL A 161 1.99 -13.78 30.61
CA VAL A 161 1.38 -14.24 29.35
C VAL A 161 2.44 -14.67 28.35
N VAL A 162 3.55 -13.92 28.21
CA VAL A 162 4.69 -14.31 27.37
C VAL A 162 5.35 -15.59 27.88
N ASP A 163 5.43 -15.78 29.20
CA ASP A 163 5.99 -16.98 29.81
C ASP A 163 5.03 -18.18 29.70
N ALA A 164 3.72 -17.96 29.74
CA ALA A 164 2.71 -18.98 29.45
C ALA A 164 2.74 -19.42 27.98
N ILE A 165 2.87 -18.48 27.04
CA ILE A 165 3.04 -18.77 25.60
C ILE A 165 4.35 -19.50 25.36
N ARG A 166 5.43 -19.13 26.06
CA ARG A 166 6.73 -19.81 25.97
C ARG A 166 6.65 -21.24 26.52
N ARG A 167 5.94 -21.47 27.62
CA ARG A 167 5.73 -22.81 28.20
C ARG A 167 4.88 -23.71 27.30
N VAL A 168 3.85 -23.16 26.66
CA VAL A 168 3.03 -23.87 25.66
C VAL A 168 3.84 -24.20 24.40
N ALA A 169 4.80 -23.34 24.00
CA ALA A 169 5.70 -23.61 22.88
C ALA A 169 6.78 -24.66 23.19
N THR A 170 7.15 -24.83 24.47
CA THR A 170 8.15 -25.82 24.89
C THR A 170 7.55 -27.19 25.25
N ASP A 171 6.24 -27.27 25.51
CA ASP A 171 5.58 -28.49 25.98
C ASP A 171 4.73 -29.17 24.90
N ARG A 172 5.37 -29.51 23.77
CA ARG A 172 4.82 -30.51 22.84
C ARG A 172 5.94 -31.23 22.10
N THR A 173 6.35 -32.36 22.69
CA THR A 173 6.97 -33.52 22.03
C THR A 173 7.89 -33.24 20.84
N SER A 174 9.19 -33.09 21.13
CA SER A 174 10.34 -33.56 20.34
C SER A 174 10.10 -33.83 18.84
N SER A 175 10.46 -32.85 18.00
CA SER A 175 11.02 -33.17 16.68
C SER A 175 12.27 -32.33 16.44
N ARG A 176 13.35 -32.98 15.97
CA ARG A 176 14.71 -32.46 15.77
C ARG A 176 14.84 -31.28 14.78
N SER A 177 13.74 -30.79 14.21
CA SER A 177 13.72 -29.76 13.17
C SER A 177 13.72 -28.32 13.72
N LEU A 178 13.19 -28.08 14.93
CA LEU A 178 13.07 -26.73 15.50
C LEU A 178 14.30 -26.25 16.28
N SER A 179 15.24 -27.13 16.62
CA SER A 179 16.47 -26.75 17.33
C SER A 179 17.38 -25.87 16.46
N SER A 180 17.31 -26.03 15.14
CA SER A 180 18.04 -25.24 14.15
C SER A 180 17.50 -23.81 14.03
N ALA A 181 16.19 -23.62 14.14
CA ALA A 181 15.56 -22.29 14.13
C ALA A 181 15.82 -21.55 15.45
N ALA A 182 15.76 -22.26 16.58
CA ALA A 182 16.07 -21.70 17.88
C ALA A 182 17.57 -21.35 18.04
N SER A 183 18.48 -22.14 17.46
CA SER A 183 19.92 -21.86 17.47
C SER A 183 20.32 -20.74 16.50
N LEU A 184 19.60 -20.58 15.39
CA LEU A 184 19.73 -19.39 14.52
C LEU A 184 19.24 -18.13 15.23
N VAL A 185 18.11 -18.19 15.93
CA VAL A 185 17.58 -17.06 16.70
C VAL A 185 18.50 -16.67 17.86
N SER A 186 19.12 -17.65 18.55
CA SER A 186 20.04 -17.38 19.65
C SER A 186 21.42 -16.90 19.18
N SER A 187 21.92 -17.37 18.03
CA SER A 187 23.17 -16.89 17.42
C SER A 187 23.03 -15.53 16.72
N LEU A 188 21.83 -15.20 16.23
CA LEU A 188 21.49 -13.86 15.73
C LEU A 188 21.35 -12.81 16.85
N ALA A 189 21.08 -13.25 18.08
CA ALA A 189 20.98 -12.37 19.24
C ALA A 189 22.36 -11.92 19.78
N SER A 190 23.45 -12.65 19.48
CA SER A 190 24.78 -12.41 20.08
C SER A 190 25.79 -11.65 19.19
N SER A 191 25.48 -11.32 17.93
CA SER A 191 26.39 -10.57 17.03
C SER A 191 25.87 -9.16 16.67
N GLU A 192 26.11 -8.22 17.56
CA GLU A 192 25.26 -7.05 17.88
C GLU A 192 25.02 -5.93 16.85
N SER A 193 25.50 -5.96 15.59
CA SER A 193 25.13 -4.87 14.64
C SER A 193 25.04 -5.25 13.16
N ILE A 194 25.93 -6.10 12.63
CA ILE A 194 25.96 -6.43 11.20
C ILE A 194 24.84 -7.40 10.84
N ALA A 195 24.62 -8.44 11.66
CA ALA A 195 23.53 -9.40 11.45
C ALA A 195 22.15 -8.71 11.51
N ARG A 196 21.98 -7.76 12.45
CA ARG A 196 20.76 -6.96 12.58
C ARG A 196 20.49 -6.07 11.35
N LYS A 197 21.53 -5.43 10.79
CA LYS A 197 21.43 -4.65 9.55
C LYS A 197 21.08 -5.53 8.34
N ARG A 198 21.65 -6.74 8.24
CA ARG A 198 21.30 -7.72 7.21
C ARG A 198 19.86 -8.21 7.35
N LEU A 199 19.39 -8.44 8.59
CA LEU A 199 18.01 -8.81 8.85
C LEU A 199 17.03 -7.69 8.47
N ASN A 200 17.35 -6.42 8.80
CA ASN A 200 16.53 -5.27 8.38
C ASN A 200 16.45 -5.16 6.85
N LEU A 201 17.58 -5.37 6.16
CA LEU A 201 17.61 -5.42 4.70
C LEU A 201 16.74 -6.56 4.15
N CYS A 202 16.82 -7.75 4.74
CA CYS A 202 15.99 -8.90 4.35
C CYS A 202 14.50 -8.60 4.51
N MET A 203 14.09 -8.03 5.65
CA MET A 203 12.71 -7.58 5.85
C MET A 203 12.27 -6.58 4.78
N LYS A 204 13.15 -5.64 4.40
CA LYS A 204 12.83 -4.69 3.32
C LYS A 204 12.67 -5.36 1.96
N LEU A 205 13.46 -6.39 1.66
CA LEU A 205 13.29 -7.18 0.44
C LEU A 205 11.95 -7.92 0.46
N VAL A 206 11.54 -8.48 1.59
CA VAL A 206 10.22 -9.10 1.74
C VAL A 206 9.10 -8.08 1.52
N ASP A 207 9.22 -6.87 2.09
CA ASP A 207 8.27 -5.78 1.85
C ASP A 207 8.16 -5.47 0.34
N LEU A 208 9.28 -5.22 -0.33
CA LEU A 208 9.32 -4.95 -1.77
C LEU A 208 8.77 -6.11 -2.63
N MET A 209 8.95 -7.36 -2.18
CA MET A 209 8.34 -8.51 -2.86
C MET A 209 6.81 -8.53 -2.71
N ILE A 210 6.28 -8.21 -1.53
CA ILE A 210 4.83 -8.10 -1.33
C ILE A 210 4.28 -6.94 -2.18
N GLU A 211 5.00 -5.81 -2.21
CA GLU A 211 4.66 -4.66 -3.06
C GLU A 211 4.66 -5.03 -4.55
N LEU A 212 5.66 -5.80 -5.02
CA LEU A 212 5.70 -6.31 -6.39
C LEU A 212 4.50 -7.22 -6.69
N VAL A 213 4.16 -8.15 -5.79
CA VAL A 213 2.99 -9.02 -5.98
C VAL A 213 1.70 -8.21 -6.08
N MET A 214 1.53 -7.18 -5.25
CA MET A 214 0.38 -6.27 -5.36
C MET A 214 0.36 -5.50 -6.68
N LEU A 215 1.51 -5.04 -7.17
CA LEU A 215 1.59 -4.40 -8.48
C LEU A 215 1.18 -5.35 -9.61
N LEU A 216 1.62 -6.61 -9.55
CA LEU A 216 1.22 -7.63 -10.52
C LEU A 216 -0.30 -7.89 -10.47
N GLN A 217 -0.89 -7.94 -9.27
CA GLN A 217 -2.35 -8.05 -9.12
C GLN A 217 -3.08 -6.85 -9.73
N ILE A 218 -2.58 -5.63 -9.50
CA ILE A 218 -3.14 -4.40 -10.08
C ILE A 218 -3.10 -4.41 -11.62
N LEU A 219 -2.02 -4.96 -12.19
CA LEU A 219 -1.87 -5.13 -13.63
C LEU A 219 -2.85 -6.17 -14.20
N GLU A 220 -2.96 -7.32 -13.54
CA GLU A 220 -3.86 -8.42 -13.92
C GLU A 220 -5.35 -8.05 -13.79
N ASP A 221 -5.72 -7.25 -12.78
CA ASP A 221 -7.09 -6.79 -12.60
C ASP A 221 -7.51 -5.73 -13.65
N GLY A 222 -6.55 -5.13 -14.35
CA GLY A 222 -6.80 -4.14 -15.40
C GLY A 222 -7.18 -2.75 -14.87
N LEU A 223 -6.75 -2.36 -13.66
CA LEU A 223 -7.08 -1.05 -13.06
C LEU A 223 -6.67 0.13 -13.95
N PRO A 224 -7.33 1.30 -13.94
CA PRO A 224 -6.95 2.46 -14.74
C PRO A 224 -5.45 2.81 -14.73
N ILE A 225 -4.88 3.17 -15.88
CA ILE A 225 -3.41 3.35 -16.04
C ILE A 225 -2.82 4.40 -15.09
N VAL A 226 -3.59 5.42 -14.74
CA VAL A 226 -3.19 6.45 -13.77
C VAL A 226 -2.94 5.84 -12.40
N LEU A 227 -3.79 4.91 -11.95
CA LEU A 227 -3.63 4.22 -10.66
C LEU A 227 -2.42 3.28 -10.68
N VAL A 228 -2.23 2.55 -11.79
CA VAL A 228 -1.04 1.71 -11.99
C VAL A 228 0.23 2.56 -11.85
N ALA A 229 0.31 3.67 -12.58
CA ALA A 229 1.46 4.57 -12.57
C ALA A 229 1.74 5.12 -11.16
N VAL A 230 0.70 5.54 -10.42
CA VAL A 230 0.85 6.01 -9.03
C VAL A 230 1.45 4.92 -8.14
N PHE A 231 0.95 3.69 -8.21
CA PHE A 231 1.49 2.58 -7.41
C PHE A 231 2.94 2.27 -7.78
N THR A 232 3.25 2.19 -9.07
CA THR A 232 4.62 1.95 -9.57
C THR A 232 5.59 3.02 -9.08
N VAL A 233 5.19 4.30 -9.12
CA VAL A 233 6.03 5.40 -8.61
C VAL A 233 6.27 5.26 -7.11
N ILE A 234 5.27 4.90 -6.31
CA ILE A 234 5.42 4.69 -4.86
C ILE A 234 6.44 3.57 -4.59
N VAL A 235 6.31 2.42 -5.26
CA VAL A 235 7.21 1.26 -5.07
C VAL A 235 8.64 1.56 -5.55
N ALA A 236 8.78 2.18 -6.72
CA ALA A 236 10.08 2.57 -7.25
C ALA A 236 10.78 3.61 -6.35
N ALA A 237 10.05 4.62 -5.88
CA ALA A 237 10.57 5.62 -4.95
C ALA A 237 10.99 5.00 -3.61
N ASN A 238 10.23 4.02 -3.11
CA ASN A 238 10.56 3.28 -1.89
C ASN A 238 11.91 2.54 -2.02
N ALA A 239 12.12 1.82 -3.13
CA ALA A 239 13.36 1.11 -3.40
C ALA A 239 14.56 2.06 -3.62
N VAL A 240 14.36 3.15 -4.38
CA VAL A 240 15.38 4.17 -4.63
C VAL A 240 15.79 4.88 -3.34
N TRP A 241 14.83 5.21 -2.47
CA TRP A 241 15.12 5.81 -1.17
C TRP A 241 16.03 4.91 -0.32
N CYS A 242 15.73 3.62 -0.25
CA CYS A 242 16.59 2.66 0.46
C CYS A 242 18.00 2.56 -0.14
N ALA A 243 18.13 2.57 -1.46
CA ALA A 243 19.43 2.59 -2.13
C ALA A 243 20.22 3.88 -1.82
N LEU A 244 19.53 5.02 -1.83
CA LEU A 244 20.12 6.34 -1.58
C LEU A 244 20.67 6.45 -0.16
N VAL A 245 19.95 5.95 0.85
CA VAL A 245 20.42 5.87 2.25
C VAL A 245 21.65 4.95 2.39
N MET A 246 21.79 3.91 1.57
CA MET A 246 22.96 3.02 1.58
C MET A 246 24.20 3.61 0.88
N LEU A 247 23.98 4.38 -0.19
CA LEU A 247 25.05 4.94 -1.04
C LEU A 247 25.58 6.28 -0.53
N LEU A 248 24.68 7.17 -0.09
CA LEU A 248 25.04 8.51 0.33
C LEU A 248 25.29 8.55 1.85
N PRO A 249 26.36 9.23 2.32
CA PRO A 249 26.60 9.44 3.74
C PRO A 249 25.69 10.54 4.28
N LEU A 250 24.37 10.40 4.10
CA LEU A 250 23.39 11.31 4.68
C LEU A 250 23.53 11.25 6.20
N LYS A 251 23.72 12.41 6.83
CA LYS A 251 23.65 12.58 8.28
C LYS A 251 22.18 12.55 8.71
N GLN A 252 21.52 11.42 8.49
CA GLN A 252 20.14 11.20 8.91
C GLN A 252 20.13 10.42 10.22
N THR A 253 19.20 10.77 11.11
CA THR A 253 19.00 10.02 12.34
C THR A 253 18.28 8.71 12.02
N VAL A 254 18.58 7.65 12.78
CA VAL A 254 17.91 6.35 12.70
C VAL A 254 16.38 6.48 12.78
N LEU A 255 15.92 7.49 13.51
CA LEU A 255 14.52 7.80 13.68
C LEU A 255 13.87 8.32 12.38
N VAL A 256 14.55 9.20 11.65
CA VAL A 256 14.05 9.72 10.37
C VAL A 256 14.10 8.63 9.29
N GLU A 257 15.13 7.78 9.25
CA GLU A 257 15.18 6.62 8.34
C GLU A 257 13.93 5.71 8.54
N ASN A 258 13.63 5.33 9.78
CA ASN A 258 12.45 4.51 10.08
C ASN A 258 11.12 5.24 9.83
N LEU A 259 11.07 6.56 10.03
CA LEU A 259 9.86 7.35 9.75
C LEU A 259 9.56 7.38 8.24
N ILE A 260 10.57 7.53 7.39
CA ILE A 260 10.36 7.55 5.94
C ILE A 260 9.95 6.16 5.44
N ASP A 261 10.59 5.10 5.93
CA ASP A 261 10.14 3.73 5.64
C ASP A 261 8.68 3.50 6.07
N LEU A 262 8.26 4.07 7.21
CA LEU A 262 6.87 4.00 7.67
C LEU A 262 5.91 4.78 6.77
N ILE A 263 6.34 5.92 6.21
CA ILE A 263 5.50 6.72 5.31
C ILE A 263 5.25 5.97 4.00
N PHE A 264 6.25 5.29 3.42
CA PHE A 264 6.04 4.48 2.22
C PHE A 264 5.08 3.32 2.48
N ASP A 265 5.25 2.59 3.58
CA ASP A 265 4.30 1.54 3.97
C ASP A 265 2.88 2.09 4.17
N LEU A 266 2.74 3.28 4.77
CA LEU A 266 1.45 3.95 4.94
C LEU A 266 0.83 4.34 3.60
N LEU A 267 1.64 4.86 2.67
CA LEU A 267 1.19 5.19 1.32
C LEU A 267 0.66 3.95 0.60
N ILE A 268 1.26 2.78 0.79
CA ILE A 268 0.82 1.54 0.15
C ILE A 268 -0.42 0.95 0.86
N ALA A 269 -0.41 0.90 2.19
CA ALA A 269 -1.47 0.30 2.99
C ALA A 269 -2.78 1.10 2.99
N VAL A 270 -2.67 2.44 2.99
CA VAL A 270 -3.79 3.36 3.19
C VAL A 270 -3.87 4.40 2.07
N GLY A 271 -2.74 5.03 1.71
CA GLY A 271 -2.71 6.12 0.74
C GLY A 271 -3.23 5.73 -0.64
N TYR A 272 -2.70 4.66 -1.22
CA TYR A 272 -3.08 4.18 -2.55
C TYR A 272 -4.54 3.71 -2.60
N PRO A 273 -5.02 2.88 -1.65
CA PRO A 273 -6.44 2.54 -1.59
C PRO A 273 -7.38 3.76 -1.43
N MET A 274 -6.96 4.81 -0.72
CA MET A 274 -7.72 6.07 -0.64
C MET A 274 -7.73 6.82 -1.97
N ILE A 275 -6.59 6.91 -2.67
CA ILE A 275 -6.48 7.52 -4.01
C ILE A 275 -7.41 6.80 -4.99
N LEU A 276 -7.51 5.48 -4.87
CA LEU A 276 -8.38 4.64 -5.70
C LEU A 276 -9.87 4.98 -5.47
N VAL A 277 -10.29 5.20 -4.22
CA VAL A 277 -11.63 5.72 -3.91
C VAL A 277 -11.84 7.13 -4.45
N CYS A 278 -10.87 8.03 -4.29
CA CYS A 278 -10.94 9.39 -4.84
C CYS A 278 -11.07 9.38 -6.37
N TYR A 279 -10.36 8.49 -7.06
CA TYR A 279 -10.50 8.28 -8.49
C TYR A 279 -11.94 7.92 -8.84
N CYS A 280 -12.54 6.92 -8.16
CA CYS A 280 -13.92 6.52 -8.40
C CYS A 280 -14.90 7.69 -8.22
N LEU A 281 -14.77 8.47 -7.14
CA LEU A 281 -15.59 9.64 -6.87
C LEU A 281 -15.47 10.72 -7.96
N SER A 282 -14.27 10.91 -8.50
CA SER A 282 -14.03 11.89 -9.57
C SER A 282 -14.49 11.40 -10.95
N ALA A 283 -14.48 10.09 -11.18
CA ALA A 283 -14.79 9.47 -12.45
C ALA A 283 -16.31 9.28 -12.65
N PHE A 284 -17.05 9.01 -11.58
CA PHE A 284 -18.48 8.71 -11.66
C PHE A 284 -19.31 9.93 -12.01
N LYS A 285 -19.97 9.89 -13.17
CA LYS A 285 -20.94 10.91 -13.58
C LYS A 285 -22.29 10.24 -13.81
N PHE A 286 -23.29 10.68 -13.06
CA PHE A 286 -24.65 10.15 -13.18
C PHE A 286 -25.68 11.27 -13.35
N ASP A 287 -26.46 11.19 -14.43
CA ASP A 287 -27.49 12.18 -14.74
C ASP A 287 -28.79 11.87 -13.96
N ARG A 288 -28.88 12.46 -12.76
CA ARG A 288 -30.07 12.34 -11.92
C ARG A 288 -31.29 13.04 -12.53
N ALA A 289 -31.10 14.07 -13.35
CA ALA A 289 -32.22 14.75 -14.01
C ALA A 289 -32.87 13.86 -15.06
N LYS A 290 -32.04 13.16 -15.86
CA LYS A 290 -32.52 12.15 -16.80
C LYS A 290 -33.26 11.02 -16.10
N LEU A 291 -32.77 10.52 -14.96
CA LEU A 291 -33.48 9.51 -14.18
C LEU A 291 -34.86 10.00 -13.72
N MET A 292 -34.96 11.22 -13.19
CA MET A 292 -36.24 11.78 -12.75
C MET A 292 -37.23 11.93 -13.91
N ILE A 293 -36.77 12.37 -15.08
CA ILE A 293 -37.62 12.47 -16.28
C ILE A 293 -38.11 11.09 -16.70
N ASN A 294 -37.21 10.11 -16.78
CA ASN A 294 -37.59 8.75 -17.18
C ASN A 294 -38.60 8.12 -16.22
N GLN A 295 -38.43 8.31 -14.91
CA GLN A 295 -39.39 7.83 -13.91
C GLN A 295 -40.75 8.52 -14.00
N ALA A 296 -40.80 9.78 -14.46
CA ALA A 296 -42.04 10.53 -14.67
C ALA A 296 -42.75 10.18 -15.99
N VAL A 297 -41.98 9.82 -17.04
CA VAL A 297 -42.51 9.57 -18.39
C VAL A 297 -42.87 8.11 -18.62
N PHE A 298 -42.00 7.19 -18.22
CA PHE A 298 -42.20 5.76 -18.47
C PHE A 298 -43.08 5.13 -17.38
N PRO A 299 -43.89 4.09 -17.70
CA PRO A 299 -44.65 3.34 -16.70
C PRO A 299 -43.73 2.57 -15.74
N GLN A 300 -44.24 2.23 -14.55
CA GLN A 300 -43.51 1.44 -13.57
C GLN A 300 -43.09 0.08 -14.13
N GLY A 301 -41.83 -0.32 -13.86
CA GLY A 301 -41.27 -1.62 -14.26
C GLY A 301 -40.61 -1.63 -15.64
N TRP A 302 -40.58 -0.50 -16.35
CA TRP A 302 -39.86 -0.36 -17.61
C TRP A 302 -38.35 -0.20 -17.38
N LEU A 303 -37.55 -0.77 -18.28
CA LEU A 303 -36.09 -0.77 -18.21
C LEU A 303 -35.54 0.66 -18.11
N GLU A 304 -36.15 1.60 -18.85
CA GLU A 304 -35.77 3.00 -18.94
C GLU A 304 -35.86 3.74 -17.60
N GLN A 305 -36.61 3.22 -16.62
CA GLN A 305 -36.65 3.76 -15.26
C GLN A 305 -35.46 3.31 -14.39
N SER A 306 -34.70 2.31 -14.83
CA SER A 306 -33.62 1.70 -14.06
C SER A 306 -32.36 2.56 -14.12
N ALA A 307 -31.81 2.93 -12.97
CA ALA A 307 -30.64 3.80 -12.90
C ALA A 307 -29.40 3.16 -13.58
N SER A 308 -29.22 1.85 -13.41
CA SER A 308 -28.17 1.03 -14.03
C SER A 308 -28.18 1.09 -15.55
N THR A 309 -29.34 1.29 -16.17
CA THR A 309 -29.46 1.36 -17.63
C THR A 309 -29.19 2.77 -18.17
N ILE A 310 -29.38 3.79 -17.32
CA ILE A 310 -29.11 5.20 -17.64
C ILE A 310 -27.63 5.52 -17.41
N ALA A 311 -27.02 4.89 -16.41
CA ALA A 311 -25.62 5.07 -16.07
C ALA A 311 -24.72 4.66 -17.24
N ASP A 312 -23.58 5.35 -17.38
CA ASP A 312 -22.58 4.96 -18.37
C ASP A 312 -22.03 3.56 -17.99
N PRO A 313 -22.21 2.53 -18.84
CA PRO A 313 -21.82 1.17 -18.53
C PRO A 313 -20.30 1.04 -18.41
N VAL A 314 -19.53 1.81 -19.19
CA VAL A 314 -18.06 1.81 -19.14
C VAL A 314 -17.58 2.35 -17.81
N GLN A 315 -18.10 3.51 -17.39
CA GLN A 315 -17.74 4.10 -16.09
C GLN A 315 -18.14 3.17 -14.95
N THR A 316 -19.35 2.63 -14.99
CA THR A 316 -19.90 1.78 -13.93
C THR A 316 -19.07 0.52 -13.74
N VAL A 317 -18.71 -0.18 -14.83
CA VAL A 317 -17.88 -1.40 -14.75
C VAL A 317 -16.45 -1.10 -14.30
N VAL A 318 -15.84 0.00 -14.77
CA VAL A 318 -14.50 0.42 -14.33
C VAL A 318 -14.51 0.72 -12.82
N ILE A 319 -15.51 1.47 -12.34
CA ILE A 319 -15.63 1.81 -10.91
C ILE A 319 -15.93 0.57 -10.08
N TYR A 320 -16.87 -0.27 -10.51
CA TYR A 320 -17.19 -1.54 -9.85
C TYR A 320 -15.93 -2.37 -9.66
N LYS A 321 -15.16 -2.59 -10.73
CA LYS A 321 -13.94 -3.41 -10.68
C LYS A 321 -12.88 -2.79 -9.78
N THR A 322 -12.70 -1.48 -9.88
CA THR A 322 -11.77 -0.70 -9.07
C THR A 322 -12.11 -0.83 -7.58
N LEU A 323 -13.37 -0.60 -7.18
CA LEU A 323 -13.81 -0.77 -5.80
C LEU A 323 -13.82 -2.23 -5.33
N ASN A 324 -14.15 -3.18 -6.20
CA ASN A 324 -14.09 -4.61 -5.89
C ASN A 324 -12.67 -5.05 -5.58
N SER A 325 -11.66 -4.48 -6.24
CA SER A 325 -10.25 -4.78 -5.99
C SER A 325 -9.84 -4.48 -4.53
N LEU A 326 -10.53 -3.56 -3.84
CA LEU A 326 -10.29 -3.23 -2.43
C LEU A 326 -10.73 -4.33 -1.45
N ARG A 327 -11.65 -5.19 -1.88
CA ARG A 327 -12.17 -6.30 -1.07
C ARG A 327 -11.17 -7.45 -1.05
N ILE A 328 -11.20 -8.24 0.02
CA ILE A 328 -10.30 -9.39 0.16
C ILE A 328 -10.97 -10.59 -0.54
N SER A 329 -10.96 -10.60 -1.88
CA SER A 329 -11.69 -11.58 -2.69
C SER A 329 -10.98 -12.93 -2.87
N SER A 330 -9.72 -13.05 -2.46
CA SER A 330 -8.91 -14.26 -2.63
C SER A 330 -7.94 -14.47 -1.47
N ILE A 331 -7.42 -15.69 -1.36
CA ILE A 331 -6.41 -16.06 -0.36
C ILE A 331 -5.11 -15.26 -0.58
N PHE A 332 -4.69 -15.07 -1.83
CA PHE A 332 -3.51 -14.25 -2.13
C PHE A 332 -3.72 -12.79 -1.74
N ASN A 333 -4.91 -12.23 -2.02
CA ASN A 333 -5.28 -10.87 -1.61
C ASN A 333 -5.27 -10.73 -0.08
N PHE A 334 -5.68 -11.78 0.64
CA PHE A 334 -5.59 -11.81 2.09
C PHE A 334 -4.13 -11.69 2.53
N PHE A 335 -3.23 -12.57 2.06
CA PHE A 335 -1.84 -12.55 2.52
C PHE A 335 -1.10 -11.26 2.18
N THR A 336 -1.28 -10.70 0.98
CA THR A 336 -0.62 -9.43 0.60
C THR A 336 -1.10 -8.26 1.45
N ARG A 337 -2.43 -8.14 1.61
CA ARG A 337 -3.05 -7.05 2.41
C ARG A 337 -2.74 -7.18 3.89
N MET A 338 -2.80 -8.38 4.46
CA MET A 338 -2.44 -8.61 5.85
C MET A 338 -0.94 -8.37 6.06
N GLY A 339 -0.09 -8.85 5.15
CA GLY A 339 1.36 -8.67 5.19
C GLY A 339 1.77 -7.21 5.33
N ILE A 340 1.27 -6.33 4.46
CA ILE A 340 1.57 -4.89 4.50
C ILE A 340 1.05 -4.21 5.77
N ASN A 341 -0.14 -4.57 6.24
CA ASN A 341 -0.67 -3.98 7.46
C ASN A 341 0.10 -4.44 8.71
N ILE A 342 0.55 -5.70 8.73
CA ILE A 342 1.40 -6.26 9.78
C ILE A 342 2.78 -5.60 9.77
N THR A 343 3.42 -5.42 8.61
CA THR A 343 4.73 -4.75 8.53
C THR A 343 4.63 -3.31 9.00
N LEU A 344 3.58 -2.59 8.59
CA LEU A 344 3.28 -1.24 9.08
C LEU A 344 3.09 -1.20 10.61
N TRP A 345 2.31 -2.15 11.16
CA TRP A 345 2.09 -2.27 12.60
C TRP A 345 3.40 -2.52 13.37
N LEU A 346 4.24 -3.44 12.89
CA LEU A 346 5.54 -3.77 13.49
C LEU A 346 6.52 -2.59 13.42
N LYS A 347 6.55 -1.84 12.30
CA LYS A 347 7.39 -0.64 12.16
C LYS A 347 6.92 0.49 13.08
N CYS A 348 5.62 0.68 13.26
CA CYS A 348 5.06 1.59 14.26
C CYS A 348 5.56 1.24 15.68
N GLN A 349 5.50 -0.03 16.07
CA GLN A 349 6.02 -0.47 17.37
C GLN A 349 7.52 -0.22 17.53
N ARG A 350 8.30 -0.50 16.48
CA ARG A 350 9.75 -0.25 16.47
C ARG A 350 10.06 1.23 16.66
N LEU A 351 9.36 2.11 15.95
CA LEU A 351 9.57 3.56 16.03
C LEU A 351 9.20 4.11 17.42
N MET A 352 8.10 3.63 18.01
CA MET A 352 7.75 3.97 19.40
C MET A 352 8.85 3.58 20.40
N ASN A 353 9.41 2.37 20.26
CA ASN A 353 10.47 1.88 21.15
C ASN A 353 11.77 2.69 20.99
N LEU A 354 12.07 3.19 19.79
CA LEU A 354 13.20 4.08 19.52
C LEU A 354 13.02 5.46 20.16
N MET A 355 11.79 5.99 20.16
CA MET A 355 11.47 7.26 20.83
C MET A 355 11.52 7.15 22.36
N GLU A 356 11.31 5.95 22.89
CA GLU A 356 11.36 5.69 24.34
C GLU A 356 12.80 5.53 24.85
N ASN A 357 13.70 4.98 24.04
CA ASN A 357 15.08 4.72 24.42
C ASN A 357 16.07 5.37 23.43
N PRO A 358 16.31 6.69 23.52
CA PRO A 358 17.22 7.40 22.61
C PRO A 358 18.67 6.89 22.70
N ARG A 359 19.05 6.22 23.80
CA ARG A 359 20.39 5.59 23.97
C ARG A 359 20.68 4.48 22.94
N ARG A 360 19.66 3.95 22.23
CA ARG A 360 19.82 2.95 21.16
C ARG A 360 20.04 3.56 19.75
N GLN A 361 20.18 4.88 19.62
CA GLN A 361 20.27 5.57 18.32
C GLN A 361 21.62 5.42 17.57
N SER A 362 22.54 4.56 18.01
CA SER A 362 23.94 4.61 17.56
C SER A 362 24.25 3.96 16.19
N SER A 363 23.27 3.42 15.44
CA SER A 363 23.57 2.83 14.13
C SER A 363 22.42 2.95 13.11
N SER A 364 22.74 3.40 11.89
CA SER A 364 21.85 3.40 10.70
C SER A 364 21.16 2.05 10.51
N VAL A 365 19.90 2.09 10.05
CA VAL A 365 19.00 0.93 9.88
C VAL A 365 19.56 -0.06 8.85
N TYR A 366 20.18 0.48 7.79
CA TYR A 366 20.72 -0.26 6.66
C TYR A 366 22.25 -0.38 6.72
N PRO A 367 22.83 -1.41 6.09
CA PRO A 367 24.28 -1.53 5.97
C PRO A 367 24.82 -0.43 5.03
N ARG A 368 25.63 0.48 5.58
CA ARG A 368 26.33 1.51 4.78
C ARG A 368 27.40 0.89 3.89
N HIS A 369 27.61 1.50 2.72
CA HIS A 369 28.64 1.10 1.75
C HIS A 369 28.48 -0.31 1.14
N CYS A 370 27.31 -0.94 1.30
CA CYS A 370 26.98 -2.19 0.62
C CYS A 370 26.53 -1.91 -0.83
N ARG A 371 27.49 -1.64 -1.72
CA ARG A 371 27.22 -1.23 -3.11
C ARG A 371 26.39 -2.26 -3.88
N LEU A 372 26.59 -3.55 -3.62
CA LEU A 372 25.84 -4.63 -4.28
C LEU A 372 24.35 -4.56 -3.94
N ALA A 373 24.01 -4.44 -2.65
CA ALA A 373 22.63 -4.34 -2.20
C ALA A 373 21.94 -3.06 -2.71
N ALA A 374 22.65 -1.93 -2.67
CA ALA A 374 22.11 -0.68 -3.22
C ALA A 374 21.90 -0.77 -4.74
N SER A 375 22.85 -1.34 -5.48
CA SER A 375 22.73 -1.54 -6.93
C SER A 375 21.58 -2.47 -7.27
N SER A 376 21.34 -3.53 -6.49
CA SER A 376 20.18 -4.41 -6.71
C SER A 376 18.84 -3.70 -6.48
N LEU A 377 18.76 -2.76 -5.53
CA LEU A 377 17.54 -1.98 -5.29
C LEU A 377 17.27 -0.98 -6.41
N VAL A 378 18.31 -0.34 -6.95
CA VAL A 378 18.18 0.54 -8.14
C VAL A 378 17.78 -0.28 -9.36
N ALA A 379 18.42 -1.44 -9.58
CA ALA A 379 18.08 -2.34 -10.67
C ALA A 379 16.63 -2.84 -10.56
N PHE A 380 16.17 -3.17 -9.35
CA PHE A 380 14.77 -3.51 -9.07
C PHE A 380 13.82 -2.37 -9.44
N ALA A 381 14.11 -1.13 -9.05
CA ALA A 381 13.26 0.02 -9.38
C ALA A 381 13.16 0.25 -10.89
N ILE A 382 14.30 0.15 -11.61
CA ILE A 382 14.34 0.25 -13.08
C ILE A 382 13.54 -0.89 -13.71
N PHE A 383 13.75 -2.13 -13.24
CA PHE A 383 13.04 -3.31 -13.73
C PHE A 383 11.52 -3.16 -13.57
N VAL A 384 11.06 -2.71 -12.40
CA VAL A 384 9.63 -2.49 -12.13
C VAL A 384 9.02 -1.46 -13.09
N ILE A 385 9.72 -0.36 -13.36
CA ILE A 385 9.26 0.67 -14.30
C ILE A 385 9.16 0.11 -15.72
N ILE A 386 10.24 -0.53 -16.20
CA ILE A 386 10.28 -1.14 -17.54
C ILE A 386 9.20 -2.21 -17.68
N TYR A 387 9.04 -3.07 -16.67
CA TYR A 387 8.05 -4.14 -16.69
C TYR A 387 6.63 -3.59 -16.82
N VAL A 388 6.29 -2.54 -16.06
CA VAL A 388 4.97 -1.91 -16.14
C VAL A 388 4.77 -1.22 -17.47
N GLU A 389 5.76 -0.46 -17.95
CA GLU A 389 5.70 0.22 -19.23
C GLU A 389 5.49 -0.77 -20.38
N GLU A 390 6.30 -1.83 -20.46
CA GLU A 390 6.18 -2.84 -21.51
C GLU A 390 4.88 -3.66 -21.37
N SER A 391 4.44 -3.99 -20.15
CA SER A 391 3.17 -4.69 -19.95
C SER A 391 1.97 -3.85 -20.37
N THR A 392 1.98 -2.54 -20.07
CA THR A 392 0.90 -1.63 -20.48
C THR A 392 0.91 -1.40 -21.99
N ARG A 393 2.09 -1.20 -22.59
CA ARG A 393 2.27 -0.93 -24.01
C ARG A 393 1.85 -2.12 -24.87
N THR A 394 2.39 -3.30 -24.58
CA THR A 394 2.12 -4.50 -25.39
C THR A 394 0.66 -4.92 -25.31
N SER A 395 0.05 -4.88 -24.13
CA SER A 395 -1.39 -5.17 -23.96
C SER A 395 -2.29 -4.12 -24.61
N ALA A 396 -1.89 -2.84 -24.62
CA ALA A 396 -2.63 -1.79 -25.33
C ALA A 396 -2.60 -1.98 -26.85
N VAL A 397 -1.45 -2.38 -27.41
CA VAL A 397 -1.33 -2.68 -28.85
C VAL A 397 -2.21 -3.87 -29.23
N ALA A 398 -2.23 -4.93 -28.41
CA ALA A 398 -3.04 -6.12 -28.66
C ALA A 398 -4.56 -5.83 -28.62
N CYS A 399 -5.00 -4.95 -27.72
CA CYS A 399 -6.41 -4.61 -27.56
C CYS A 399 -6.88 -3.40 -28.40
N HIS A 400 -5.97 -2.68 -29.05
CA HIS A 400 -6.31 -1.52 -29.89
C HIS A 400 -7.37 -1.81 -30.99
N PRO A 401 -7.38 -2.99 -31.66
CA PRO A 401 -8.43 -3.33 -32.63
C PRO A 401 -9.83 -3.59 -32.02
N HIS A 402 -9.91 -3.68 -30.69
CA HIS A 402 -11.08 -4.11 -29.94
C HIS A 402 -11.54 -3.03 -28.94
N PRO A 403 -12.12 -1.90 -29.40
CA PRO A 403 -12.52 -0.81 -28.51
C PRO A 403 -13.62 -1.19 -27.52
N GLU A 404 -14.43 -2.21 -27.83
CA GLU A 404 -15.40 -2.80 -26.92
C GLU A 404 -14.78 -3.57 -25.74
N CYS A 405 -13.49 -3.92 -25.83
CA CYS A 405 -12.75 -4.41 -24.67
C CYS A 405 -12.35 -3.24 -23.78
N VAL A 406 -13.23 -2.89 -22.85
CA VAL A 406 -13.09 -1.71 -21.99
C VAL A 406 -12.03 -1.91 -20.91
N ILE A 407 -11.88 -3.15 -20.42
CA ILE A 407 -10.89 -3.50 -19.41
C ILE A 407 -10.10 -4.71 -19.90
N ASN A 408 -8.78 -4.61 -19.91
CA ASN A 408 -7.85 -5.66 -20.26
C ASN A 408 -6.81 -5.88 -19.16
N ALA A 409 -6.34 -7.13 -19.02
CA ALA A 409 -5.19 -7.45 -18.16
C ALA A 409 -3.92 -6.92 -18.81
N ARG A 410 -2.98 -6.43 -17.99
CA ARG A 410 -1.71 -5.87 -18.48
C ARG A 410 -0.59 -6.88 -18.31
N ARG A 411 -0.26 -7.55 -19.40
CA ARG A 411 0.81 -8.54 -19.48
C ARG A 411 1.88 -8.08 -20.44
N TRP A 412 3.13 -8.42 -20.11
CA TRP A 412 4.22 -8.32 -21.08
C TRP A 412 4.09 -9.47 -22.08
N LEU A 413 3.41 -9.19 -23.19
CA LEU A 413 3.17 -10.16 -24.27
C LEU A 413 4.37 -10.21 -25.21
N MET A 414 4.73 -11.42 -25.67
CA MET A 414 5.75 -11.61 -26.71
C MET A 414 5.16 -11.28 -28.08
N LEU A 415 6.00 -11.00 -29.07
CA LEU A 415 5.59 -10.53 -30.41
C LEU A 415 4.51 -11.41 -31.07
N ASP A 416 4.61 -12.73 -30.91
CA ASP A 416 3.69 -13.70 -31.53
C ASP A 416 2.28 -13.70 -30.89
N SER A 417 2.15 -13.21 -29.65
CA SER A 417 0.87 -13.16 -28.92
C SER A 417 0.20 -11.78 -28.96
N LEU A 418 0.70 -10.83 -29.77
CA LEU A 418 0.09 -9.50 -29.92
C LEU A 418 -1.28 -9.52 -30.60
N THR A 419 -1.66 -10.61 -31.25
CA THR A 419 -2.98 -10.74 -31.88
C THR A 419 -4.07 -11.15 -30.90
N GLN A 420 -3.73 -11.56 -29.67
CA GLN A 420 -4.67 -11.99 -28.66
C GLN A 420 -4.79 -10.92 -27.57
N CYS A 421 -5.94 -10.23 -27.54
CA CYS A 421 -6.22 -9.23 -26.51
C CYS A 421 -6.62 -9.94 -25.19
N PRO A 422 -5.90 -9.71 -24.07
CA PRO A 422 -6.24 -10.26 -22.76
C PRO A 422 -7.42 -9.51 -22.14
N CYS A 423 -8.60 -9.65 -22.74
CA CYS A 423 -9.80 -8.91 -22.36
C CYS A 423 -10.43 -9.45 -21.08
N LEU A 424 -10.80 -8.56 -20.16
CA LEU A 424 -11.48 -8.89 -18.90
C LEU A 424 -12.93 -8.42 -18.90
N ALA A 425 -13.22 -7.26 -19.51
CA ALA A 425 -14.58 -6.73 -19.62
C ALA A 425 -14.88 -6.29 -21.05
N LEU A 426 -15.86 -6.97 -21.65
CA LEU A 426 -16.41 -6.68 -22.97
C LEU A 426 -17.73 -5.91 -22.80
N ILE A 427 -17.78 -4.68 -23.29
CA ILE A 427 -18.97 -3.83 -23.24
C ILE A 427 -19.24 -3.28 -24.63
N ASP A 428 -20.36 -3.70 -25.22
CA ASP A 428 -20.83 -3.18 -26.50
C ASP A 428 -22.33 -2.91 -26.43
N ASN A 429 -22.66 -1.69 -26.00
CA ASN A 429 -24.04 -1.24 -25.80
C ASN A 429 -24.43 -0.20 -26.84
N ASN A 430 -25.48 -0.48 -27.60
CA ASN A 430 -26.13 0.51 -28.47
C ASN A 430 -27.49 0.89 -27.93
N ILE A 431 -27.53 1.88 -27.05
CA ILE A 431 -28.75 2.25 -26.31
C ILE A 431 -29.74 3.03 -27.21
N ALA A 432 -29.29 3.58 -28.34
CA ALA A 432 -30.11 4.39 -29.24
C ALA A 432 -29.75 4.12 -30.72
N PRO A 433 -30.18 2.99 -31.31
CA PRO A 433 -30.00 2.75 -32.74
C PRO A 433 -30.66 3.87 -33.54
N LYS A 434 -29.96 4.40 -34.56
CA LYS A 434 -30.39 5.62 -35.26
C LYS A 434 -31.38 5.33 -36.38
N THR A 435 -31.43 4.09 -36.84
CA THR A 435 -32.25 3.68 -37.99
C THR A 435 -33.06 2.44 -37.64
N TYR A 436 -34.24 2.33 -38.25
CA TYR A 436 -35.08 1.13 -38.11
C TYR A 436 -34.36 -0.13 -38.59
N SER A 437 -33.55 -0.03 -39.65
CA SER A 437 -32.74 -1.15 -40.15
C SER A 437 -31.69 -1.63 -39.15
N GLU A 438 -31.00 -0.70 -38.48
CA GLU A 438 -30.01 -1.03 -37.43
C GLU A 438 -30.67 -1.68 -36.21
N TRP A 439 -31.92 -1.33 -35.92
CA TRP A 439 -32.69 -1.94 -34.85
C TRP A 439 -33.21 -3.35 -35.22
N MET A 440 -33.65 -3.56 -36.46
CA MET A 440 -34.18 -4.85 -36.92
C MET A 440 -33.09 -5.89 -37.23
N ASP A 441 -31.93 -5.45 -37.71
CA ASP A 441 -30.76 -6.29 -37.98
C ASP A 441 -29.53 -5.70 -37.30
N PRO A 442 -29.40 -5.88 -35.97
CA PRO A 442 -28.28 -5.33 -35.22
C PRO A 442 -26.99 -6.06 -35.59
N LYS A 443 -25.86 -5.33 -35.48
CA LYS A 443 -24.53 -5.85 -35.78
C LYS A 443 -24.26 -7.18 -35.06
N ASP A 444 -23.88 -8.20 -35.84
CA ASP A 444 -23.43 -9.49 -35.32
C ASP A 444 -22.03 -9.38 -34.72
N ILE A 445 -21.92 -9.83 -33.48
CA ILE A 445 -20.68 -9.80 -32.70
C ILE A 445 -20.24 -11.19 -32.26
N THR A 446 -20.90 -12.26 -32.72
CA THR A 446 -20.63 -13.66 -32.30
C THR A 446 -19.16 -14.03 -32.50
N ALA A 447 -18.61 -13.76 -33.69
CA ALA A 447 -17.19 -14.02 -33.98
C ALA A 447 -16.24 -13.17 -33.13
N LYS A 448 -16.66 -11.95 -32.76
CA LYS A 448 -15.84 -11.04 -31.94
C LYS A 448 -15.82 -11.47 -30.47
N VAL A 449 -16.97 -11.88 -29.93
CA VAL A 449 -17.09 -12.47 -28.59
C VAL A 449 -16.26 -13.75 -28.52
N ALA A 450 -16.39 -14.64 -29.51
CA ALA A 450 -15.59 -15.86 -29.61
C ALA A 450 -14.08 -15.54 -29.58
N HIS A 451 -13.64 -14.58 -30.40
CA HIS A 451 -12.24 -14.16 -30.47
C HIS A 451 -11.71 -13.63 -29.12
N LEU A 452 -12.45 -12.74 -28.45
CA LEU A 452 -12.04 -12.18 -27.16
C LEU A 452 -12.13 -13.21 -26.01
N ALA A 453 -12.98 -14.23 -26.14
CA ALA A 453 -13.10 -15.32 -25.19
C ALA A 453 -11.98 -16.38 -25.32
N THR A 454 -11.22 -16.39 -26.42
CA THR A 454 -10.19 -17.41 -26.68
C THR A 454 -9.17 -17.59 -25.55
N MET A 455 -8.83 -16.51 -24.83
CA MET A 455 -7.88 -16.56 -23.72
C MET A 455 -8.50 -17.05 -22.40
N GLY A 456 -9.82 -17.21 -22.31
CA GLY A 456 -10.51 -17.63 -21.09
C GLY A 456 -10.52 -16.57 -19.97
N LEU A 457 -10.22 -15.30 -20.29
CA LEU A 457 -10.04 -14.24 -19.29
C LEU A 457 -11.28 -13.35 -19.08
N LEU A 458 -12.32 -13.48 -19.90
CA LEU A 458 -13.50 -12.64 -19.81
C LEU A 458 -14.23 -12.86 -18.47
N GLN A 459 -14.39 -11.78 -17.72
CA GLN A 459 -15.09 -11.76 -16.43
C GLN A 459 -16.47 -11.10 -16.55
N ILE A 460 -16.58 -10.10 -17.43
CA ILE A 460 -17.77 -9.26 -17.61
C ILE A 460 -18.08 -9.18 -19.11
N VAL A 461 -19.31 -9.50 -19.48
CA VAL A 461 -19.84 -9.32 -20.84
C VAL A 461 -21.17 -8.58 -20.73
N GLN A 462 -21.24 -7.38 -21.30
CA GLN A 462 -22.46 -6.57 -21.33
C GLN A 462 -22.74 -6.14 -22.76
N LEU A 463 -23.87 -6.63 -23.30
CA LEU A 463 -24.26 -6.46 -24.68
C LEU A 463 -25.68 -5.94 -24.77
N THR A 464 -25.88 -4.83 -25.48
CA THR A 464 -27.20 -4.23 -25.70
C THR A 464 -27.41 -3.92 -27.17
N ASN A 465 -28.51 -4.40 -27.77
CA ASN A 465 -28.84 -4.23 -29.19
C ASN A 465 -27.69 -4.71 -30.10
N ARG A 466 -27.24 -5.95 -29.86
CA ARG A 466 -26.17 -6.63 -30.61
C ARG A 466 -26.56 -8.07 -30.87
N LYS A 467 -26.40 -8.54 -32.11
CA LYS A 467 -26.81 -9.89 -32.46
C LYS A 467 -25.81 -10.91 -31.90
N LEU A 468 -26.31 -11.79 -31.03
CA LEU A 468 -25.62 -12.93 -30.43
C LEU A 468 -26.63 -14.06 -30.22
N GLU A 469 -26.95 -14.79 -31.30
CA GLU A 469 -28.02 -15.81 -31.27
C GLU A 469 -27.67 -17.00 -30.37
N VAL A 470 -26.40 -17.40 -30.37
CA VAL A 470 -25.85 -18.51 -29.58
C VAL A 470 -24.56 -18.06 -28.91
N LEU A 471 -24.36 -18.45 -27.66
CA LEU A 471 -23.10 -18.21 -26.96
C LEU A 471 -21.98 -19.07 -27.58
N PRO A 472 -20.86 -18.47 -28.02
CA PRO A 472 -19.75 -19.22 -28.59
C PRO A 472 -19.10 -20.17 -27.58
N GLU A 473 -18.62 -21.32 -28.05
CA GLU A 473 -18.00 -22.36 -27.21
C GLU A 473 -16.77 -21.85 -26.46
N GLU A 474 -16.06 -20.87 -27.00
CA GLU A 474 -14.89 -20.25 -26.37
C GLU A 474 -15.23 -19.60 -25.00
N LEU A 475 -16.48 -19.13 -24.82
CA LEU A 475 -16.93 -18.60 -23.51
C LEU A 475 -16.97 -19.65 -22.42
N ARG A 476 -17.11 -20.94 -22.77
CA ARG A 476 -17.04 -22.05 -21.82
C ARG A 476 -15.70 -22.08 -21.08
N GLY A 477 -14.62 -21.61 -21.72
CA GLY A 477 -13.29 -21.51 -21.13
C GLY A 477 -13.10 -20.36 -20.14
N CYS A 478 -14.07 -19.44 -20.04
CA CYS A 478 -14.00 -18.27 -19.16
C CYS A 478 -14.53 -18.60 -17.76
N THR A 479 -13.80 -19.45 -17.02
CA THR A 479 -14.25 -19.98 -15.72
C THR A 479 -14.43 -18.93 -14.62
N ASP A 480 -13.78 -17.77 -14.76
CA ASP A 480 -13.85 -16.65 -13.82
C ASP A 480 -14.94 -15.62 -14.19
N MET A 481 -15.84 -15.96 -15.12
CA MET A 481 -16.95 -15.10 -15.51
C MET A 481 -17.92 -14.87 -14.37
N ARG A 482 -18.24 -13.60 -14.11
CA ARG A 482 -19.12 -13.16 -13.01
C ARG A 482 -20.36 -12.45 -13.50
N TYR A 483 -20.25 -11.68 -14.58
CA TYR A 483 -21.35 -10.83 -15.04
C TYR A 483 -21.60 -11.04 -16.52
N LEU A 484 -22.79 -11.53 -16.86
CA LEU A 484 -23.26 -11.66 -18.23
C LEU A 484 -24.58 -10.88 -18.33
N SER A 485 -24.66 -9.90 -19.23
CA SER A 485 -25.89 -9.12 -19.47
C SER A 485 -26.15 -9.06 -20.96
N LEU A 486 -27.27 -9.65 -21.36
CA LEU A 486 -27.66 -9.81 -22.75
C LEU A 486 -29.04 -9.17 -22.96
N VAL A 487 -29.05 -7.93 -23.44
CA VAL A 487 -30.27 -7.14 -23.62
C VAL A 487 -30.54 -6.91 -25.11
N TYR A 488 -31.68 -7.39 -25.60
CA TYR A 488 -32.04 -7.33 -27.03
C TYR A 488 -30.97 -7.94 -27.95
N THR A 489 -30.47 -9.13 -27.61
CA THR A 489 -29.36 -9.78 -28.33
C THR A 489 -29.76 -10.88 -29.30
N HIS A 490 -31.07 -11.13 -29.48
CA HIS A 490 -31.61 -12.23 -30.29
C HIS A 490 -31.17 -13.62 -29.81
N THR A 491 -30.66 -13.73 -28.57
CA THR A 491 -30.32 -15.01 -27.94
C THR A 491 -31.60 -15.79 -27.67
N GLN A 492 -31.77 -16.94 -28.32
CA GLN A 492 -33.00 -17.75 -28.20
C GLN A 492 -32.85 -18.89 -27.19
N THR A 493 -31.65 -19.46 -27.11
CA THR A 493 -31.34 -20.60 -26.23
C THR A 493 -29.98 -20.42 -25.59
N PHE A 494 -29.86 -20.88 -24.35
CA PHE A 494 -28.57 -21.02 -23.71
C PHE A 494 -27.99 -22.41 -23.99
N PRO A 495 -26.67 -22.51 -24.23
CA PRO A 495 -26.02 -23.80 -24.43
C PRO A 495 -26.03 -24.61 -23.13
N VAL A 496 -25.99 -25.94 -23.26
CA VAL A 496 -26.11 -26.86 -22.12
C VAL A 496 -25.00 -26.63 -21.10
N TRP A 497 -23.78 -26.28 -21.53
CA TRP A 497 -22.63 -26.06 -20.66
C TRP A 497 -22.70 -24.77 -19.83
N ILE A 498 -23.72 -23.91 -19.97
CA ILE A 498 -23.76 -22.63 -19.23
C ILE A 498 -23.71 -22.79 -17.71
N HIS A 499 -24.18 -23.94 -17.20
CA HIS A 499 -24.10 -24.30 -15.78
C HIS A 499 -22.66 -24.53 -15.27
N GLU A 500 -21.69 -24.69 -16.17
CA GLU A 500 -20.27 -24.86 -15.82
C GLU A 500 -19.62 -23.53 -15.39
N LEU A 501 -20.24 -22.38 -15.70
CA LEU A 501 -19.82 -21.05 -15.24
C LEU A 501 -20.18 -20.84 -13.77
N THR A 502 -19.52 -21.58 -12.88
CA THR A 502 -19.83 -21.63 -11.45
C THR A 502 -19.60 -20.32 -10.69
N GLN A 503 -18.84 -19.38 -11.27
CA GLN A 503 -18.57 -18.06 -10.69
C GLN A 503 -19.57 -17.00 -11.15
N LEU A 504 -20.56 -17.36 -11.98
CA LEU A 504 -21.52 -16.40 -12.51
C LEU A 504 -22.41 -15.87 -11.39
N GLU A 505 -22.31 -14.56 -11.17
CA GLU A 505 -22.99 -13.79 -10.14
C GLU A 505 -24.29 -13.15 -10.70
N TYR A 506 -24.28 -12.76 -11.99
CA TYR A 506 -25.39 -12.11 -12.68
C TYR A 506 -25.52 -12.63 -14.12
N LEU A 507 -26.77 -12.90 -14.54
CA LEU A 507 -27.16 -13.30 -15.90
C LEU A 507 -28.40 -12.52 -16.37
#